data_AF-A0A3P7RX93-F1
#
_entry.id   AF-A0A3P7RX93-F1
#
_cell.length_a   1.000
_cell.length_b   1.000
_cell.length_c   1.000
_cell.angle_alpha   90.00
_cell.angle_beta   90.00
_cell.angle_gamma   90.00
#
_symmetry.space_group_name_H-M   'P 1'
#
loop_
_entity.id
_entity.type
_entity.pdbx_description
1 polymer ?
#
loop_
_entity_poly.entity_id
_entity_poly.type
_entity_poly.pdbx_seq_one_letter_code
_entity_poly.pdbx_strand_id
1 'polypeptide(L)'
;MLLKSWYTKKINIGFIFIAIFMGMLIMSGQEITASTLPAVHEKVTTEQVAKGLIYEVKGRLTAKGWVNLHVMKMALSEPTLILDTITSRNHTNDMETLVEMTAHDATYTGAIGGTIKDIFEGNVIDEERLLEALEDEGVLLQDGEKVWEGNKKENERMARSVYGVTTDRQTLVFIVAEYNQSSIGATHEEMQDYLLDYDVVDALYIDEEDAPSMAIRGPGAFALTQRNVLMDETIPMTTIGLGIRSEAPATEAYNLLIKVDKSPYMVSKPIGIKLLARDMNYNPVAIDAGQIAWSMSGGFGTISNNTFIPMEGGKTTITAYYQGKRTSITLNIFDPDTKDPLYEALPEAGFTVNIFGTTVKQNRLLDSIVMEKVYETMNGAGYGIFAGQTHIDGNKLLKNHYIYKNQYSVLDMEGARLISLAMGTGSMVMTDETQWNKLKTTLATTVQNTIIILGTQSLTSNEKGFFQYERQQIHELLREFVAKSGKNVFYINAGATEDKNQWYDGVRYIDLNGLLYQVEENNSVNLYDSFQTLSFTFSGSSKMTYRLTDLYPKTTVSR
;
A
#
# COMPACT_ATOMS: atom_id res chain seq x y z
N MET A 1 57.60 57.64 27.73
CA MET A 1 56.42 58.17 28.45
C MET A 1 55.52 57.00 28.81
N LEU A 2 55.67 56.55 30.07
CA LEU A 2 54.86 55.59 30.87
C LEU A 2 54.21 54.36 30.19
N LEU A 3 54.93 53.24 30.21
CA LEU A 3 54.37 51.88 30.32
C LEU A 3 54.54 51.42 31.77
N LYS A 4 53.44 51.20 32.49
CA LYS A 4 53.44 50.61 33.83
C LYS A 4 53.06 49.13 33.73
N SER A 5 54.04 48.28 33.99
CA SER A 5 53.90 46.99 34.66
C SER A 5 53.02 47.12 35.91
N TRP A 6 52.34 46.05 36.33
CA TRP A 6 52.44 45.51 37.70
C TRP A 6 51.70 44.16 37.82
N TYR A 7 52.46 43.19 38.31
CA TYR A 7 52.16 42.21 39.36
C TYR A 7 51.06 41.16 39.22
N THR A 8 51.57 39.92 39.19
CA THR A 8 50.98 38.63 39.56
C THR A 8 50.59 38.52 41.04
N LYS A 9 49.60 37.66 41.32
CA LYS A 9 49.43 36.69 42.45
C LYS A 9 48.04 36.05 42.23
N LYS A 10 47.77 34.75 42.38
CA LYS A 10 48.43 33.61 43.01
C LYS A 10 47.62 32.34 42.63
N ILE A 11 48.28 31.19 42.42
CA ILE A 11 48.02 29.85 43.04
C ILE A 11 46.59 29.25 42.85
N ASN A 12 46.33 28.01 42.41
CA ASN A 12 47.14 26.87 41.98
C ASN A 12 46.17 25.69 41.67
N ILE A 13 46.69 24.70 40.92
CA ILE A 13 46.35 23.26 40.94
C ILE A 13 45.20 22.76 40.06
N GLY A 14 45.57 21.93 39.06
CA GLY A 14 44.68 20.96 38.42
C GLY A 14 44.98 20.61 36.96
N PHE A 15 46.23 20.43 36.54
CA PHE A 15 46.51 19.95 35.17
C PHE A 15 46.35 18.42 35.09
N ILE A 16 45.19 18.00 34.61
CA ILE A 16 44.94 16.65 34.10
C ILE A 16 45.68 16.51 32.76
N PHE A 17 46.51 15.47 32.64
CA PHE A 17 47.10 15.04 31.38
C PHE A 17 45.99 14.60 30.41
N ILE A 18 45.75 15.37 29.35
CA ILE A 18 45.00 14.90 28.18
C ILE A 18 46.04 14.50 27.13
N ALA A 19 46.27 13.20 27.02
CA ALA A 19 46.95 12.61 25.88
C ALA A 19 46.00 12.65 24.68
N ILE A 20 46.32 13.48 23.69
CA ILE A 20 45.63 13.52 22.41
C ILE A 20 46.15 12.33 21.58
N PHE A 21 45.43 11.21 21.63
CA PHE A 21 45.59 10.13 20.66
C PHE A 21 44.90 10.57 19.37
N MET A 22 45.68 11.04 18.41
CA MET A 22 45.23 11.34 17.06
C MET A 22 45.06 10.01 16.31
N GLY A 23 43.93 9.34 16.56
CA GLY A 23 43.52 8.14 15.85
C GLY A 23 43.06 8.51 14.44
N MET A 24 43.89 8.18 13.46
CA MET A 24 43.53 8.17 12.04
C MET A 24 42.44 7.11 11.85
N LEU A 25 41.17 7.54 11.74
CA LEU A 25 40.09 6.65 11.29
C LEU A 25 40.33 6.34 9.81
N ILE A 26 40.81 5.13 9.54
CA ILE A 26 40.67 4.53 8.22
C ILE A 26 39.19 4.13 8.13
N MET A 27 38.37 5.01 7.57
CA MET A 27 37.03 4.62 7.12
C MET A 27 37.23 3.71 5.91
N SER A 28 37.20 2.40 6.12
CA SER A 28 36.92 1.46 5.03
C SER A 28 35.49 1.74 4.58
N GLY A 29 35.34 2.47 3.47
CA GLY A 29 34.06 2.54 2.78
C GLY A 29 33.77 1.15 2.23
N GLN A 30 32.86 0.41 2.87
CA GLN A 30 32.12 -0.60 2.13
C GLN A 30 31.23 0.18 1.16
N GLU A 31 31.44 -0.04 -0.14
CA GLU A 31 30.45 0.32 -1.14
C GLU A 31 29.22 -0.53 -0.83
N ILE A 32 28.23 0.07 -0.16
CA ILE A 32 26.89 -0.49 -0.11
C ILE A 32 26.41 -0.42 -1.56
N THR A 33 26.43 -1.57 -2.25
CA THR A 33 25.80 -1.71 -3.56
C THR A 33 24.31 -1.45 -3.35
N ALA A 34 23.87 -0.25 -3.73
CA ALA A 34 22.46 0.10 -3.71
C ALA A 34 21.70 -0.95 -4.55
N SER A 35 20.56 -1.43 -4.04
CA SER A 35 19.68 -2.36 -4.76
C SER A 35 19.51 -1.92 -6.22
N THR A 36 19.55 -2.88 -7.15
CA THR A 36 19.45 -2.60 -8.58
C THR A 36 18.04 -2.16 -8.99
N LEU A 37 17.06 -2.24 -8.08
CA LEU A 37 15.74 -1.59 -8.17
C LEU A 37 15.28 -1.02 -6.82
N PRO A 38 15.66 0.21 -6.45
CA PRO A 38 15.15 0.83 -5.24
C PRO A 38 13.64 1.02 -5.36
N ALA A 39 12.90 0.63 -4.32
CA ALA A 39 11.48 0.92 -4.26
C ALA A 39 11.24 2.43 -4.12
N VAL A 40 10.28 2.96 -4.88
CA VAL A 40 9.87 4.37 -4.75
C VAL A 40 8.95 4.57 -3.54
N HIS A 41 8.31 3.49 -3.10
CA HIS A 41 7.46 3.41 -1.92
C HIS A 41 7.43 1.99 -1.37
N GLU A 42 7.40 1.86 -0.05
CA GLU A 42 7.31 0.57 0.62
C GLU A 42 6.33 0.64 1.77
N LYS A 43 5.67 -0.49 2.02
CA LYS A 43 4.83 -0.70 3.19
C LYS A 43 5.19 -2.05 3.81
N VAL A 44 5.60 -2.03 5.07
CA VAL A 44 5.92 -3.23 5.84
C VAL A 44 4.93 -3.36 6.99
N THR A 45 4.35 -4.54 7.14
CA THR A 45 3.58 -4.92 8.33
C THR A 45 4.28 -6.09 8.99
N THR A 46 4.54 -5.99 10.29
CA THR A 46 5.27 -7.00 11.06
C THR A 46 4.38 -7.56 12.17
N GLU A 47 4.37 -8.88 12.31
CA GLU A 47 3.64 -9.62 13.33
C GLU A 47 4.63 -10.53 14.09
N GLN A 48 4.69 -10.42 15.42
CA GLN A 48 5.33 -11.44 16.25
C GLN A 48 4.40 -12.64 16.36
N VAL A 49 4.78 -13.77 15.77
CA VAL A 49 3.95 -14.99 15.65
C VAL A 49 4.13 -15.90 16.85
N ALA A 50 5.38 -16.17 17.19
CA ALA A 50 5.82 -16.94 18.36
C ALA A 50 7.06 -16.27 18.96
N LYS A 51 7.51 -16.69 20.14
CA LYS A 51 8.84 -16.28 20.62
C LYS A 51 9.89 -16.75 19.61
N GLY A 52 10.77 -15.85 19.16
CA GLY A 52 11.76 -16.15 18.12
C GLY A 52 11.23 -16.23 16.67
N LEU A 53 9.92 -16.15 16.42
CA LEU A 53 9.35 -16.19 15.06
C LEU A 53 8.61 -14.90 14.72
N ILE A 54 9.09 -14.21 13.69
CA ILE A 54 8.49 -12.98 13.17
C ILE A 54 7.98 -13.24 11.76
N TYR A 55 6.82 -12.68 11.44
CA TYR A 55 6.25 -12.67 10.10
C TYR A 55 6.09 -11.25 9.60
N GLU A 56 6.48 -10.99 8.35
CA GLU A 56 6.37 -9.69 7.69
C GLU A 56 5.68 -9.81 6.35
N VAL A 57 4.83 -8.82 6.05
CA VAL A 57 4.31 -8.56 4.71
C VAL A 57 4.94 -7.26 4.24
N LYS A 58 5.79 -7.35 3.21
CA LYS A 58 6.49 -6.22 2.61
C LYS A 58 5.97 -6.01 1.19
N GLY A 59 5.21 -4.92 0.98
CA GLY A 59 4.77 -4.47 -0.33
C GLY A 59 5.70 -3.37 -0.86
N ARG A 60 6.26 -3.56 -2.06
CA ARG A 60 7.22 -2.64 -2.69
C ARG A 60 6.66 -2.13 -4.00
N LEU A 61 6.55 -0.81 -4.14
CA LEU A 61 6.27 -0.16 -5.43
C LEU A 61 7.60 0.18 -6.10
N THR A 62 7.88 -0.44 -7.23
CA THR A 62 9.09 -0.22 -8.03
C THR A 62 8.74 0.45 -9.36
N ALA A 63 9.75 0.91 -10.10
CA ALA A 63 9.60 1.41 -11.47
C ALA A 63 9.00 0.36 -12.45
N LYS A 64 9.04 -0.92 -12.09
CA LYS A 64 8.50 -2.03 -12.91
C LYS A 64 7.10 -2.50 -12.45
N GLY A 65 6.64 -2.05 -11.28
CA GLY A 65 5.34 -2.40 -10.70
C GLY A 65 5.42 -2.82 -9.23
N TRP A 66 4.30 -3.31 -8.70
CA TRP A 66 4.13 -3.68 -7.30
C TRP A 66 4.55 -5.12 -7.03
N VAL A 67 5.35 -5.36 -5.97
CA VAL A 67 5.78 -6.69 -5.52
C VAL A 67 5.33 -6.90 -4.07
N ASN A 68 4.64 -8.01 -3.82
CA ASN A 68 4.32 -8.48 -2.47
C ASN A 68 5.29 -9.57 -2.03
N LEU A 69 5.91 -9.36 -0.87
CA LEU A 69 6.78 -10.33 -0.22
C LEU A 69 6.17 -10.77 1.12
N HIS A 70 6.16 -12.06 1.36
CA HIS A 70 5.87 -12.66 2.65
C HIS A 70 7.19 -13.19 3.24
N VAL A 71 7.52 -12.78 4.46
CA VAL A 71 8.82 -13.09 5.05
C VAL A 71 8.64 -13.70 6.44
N MET A 72 9.21 -14.88 6.66
CA MET A 72 9.36 -15.45 8.00
C MET A 72 10.80 -15.32 8.46
N LYS A 73 11.00 -14.90 9.71
CA LYS A 73 12.32 -14.83 10.35
C LYS A 73 12.28 -15.67 11.62
N MET A 74 13.04 -16.76 11.63
CA MET A 74 13.14 -17.70 12.75
C MET A 74 14.51 -17.54 13.42
N ALA A 75 14.50 -17.20 14.70
CA ALA A 75 15.70 -17.16 15.53
C ALA A 75 16.13 -18.58 15.89
N LEU A 76 17.33 -18.97 15.45
CA LEU A 76 17.93 -20.28 15.71
C LEU A 76 18.33 -20.47 17.18
N SER A 77 18.53 -19.35 17.89
CA SER A 77 18.81 -19.34 19.33
C SER A 77 17.60 -19.61 20.21
N GLU A 78 16.38 -19.67 19.67
CA GLU A 78 15.17 -19.94 20.45
C GLU A 78 14.94 -21.46 20.56
N PRO A 79 15.20 -22.08 21.73
CA PRO A 79 15.14 -23.54 21.88
C PRO A 79 13.73 -24.11 21.81
N THR A 80 12.69 -23.27 21.92
CA THR A 80 11.30 -23.73 21.82
C THR A 80 10.76 -23.76 20.40
N LEU A 81 11.51 -23.23 19.42
CA LEU A 81 11.15 -23.36 18.01
C LEU A 81 11.77 -24.62 17.42
N ILE A 82 10.93 -25.37 16.71
CA ILE A 82 11.33 -26.62 16.06
C ILE A 82 10.92 -26.53 14.59
N LEU A 83 11.90 -26.70 13.71
CA LEU A 83 11.67 -26.89 12.29
C LEU A 83 11.51 -28.39 12.03
N ASP A 84 10.45 -28.80 11.36
CA ASP A 84 10.19 -30.21 11.04
C ASP A 84 9.60 -30.35 9.64
N THR A 85 9.77 -31.52 9.05
CA THR A 85 9.18 -31.85 7.76
C THR A 85 7.73 -32.24 7.94
N ILE A 86 6.83 -31.62 7.19
CA ILE A 86 5.41 -31.95 7.15
C ILE A 86 5.06 -32.59 5.80
N THR A 87 4.20 -33.60 5.83
CA THR A 87 3.76 -34.32 4.63
C THR A 87 2.24 -34.38 4.56
N SER A 88 1.71 -34.51 3.35
CA SER A 88 0.29 -34.74 3.09
C SER A 88 -0.18 -36.03 3.77
N ARG A 89 -1.39 -36.01 4.32
CA ARG A 89 -1.88 -37.07 5.23
C ARG A 89 -2.99 -37.93 4.62
N ASN A 90 -3.64 -37.48 3.55
CA ASN A 90 -4.77 -38.20 2.95
C ASN A 90 -4.32 -39.44 2.18
N HIS A 91 -3.37 -39.32 1.24
CA HIS A 91 -2.78 -40.43 0.47
C HIS A 91 -1.37 -40.07 -0.05
N THR A 92 -0.56 -41.10 -0.34
CA THR A 92 0.75 -40.92 -1.00
C THR A 92 0.53 -40.25 -2.36
N ASN A 93 0.96 -39.00 -2.51
CA ASN A 93 0.85 -38.13 -3.69
C ASN A 93 -0.39 -37.22 -3.78
N ASP A 94 -1.30 -37.24 -2.81
CA ASP A 94 -2.38 -36.24 -2.79
C ASP A 94 -1.83 -34.91 -2.30
N MET A 95 -2.03 -33.83 -3.05
CA MET A 95 -1.62 -32.50 -2.61
C MET A 95 -2.63 -31.95 -1.61
N GLU A 96 -2.14 -31.32 -0.55
CA GLU A 96 -2.92 -30.64 0.49
C GLU A 96 -2.43 -29.20 0.65
N THR A 97 -3.24 -28.34 1.23
CA THR A 97 -2.76 -27.03 1.67
C THR A 97 -1.90 -27.20 2.93
N LEU A 98 -0.93 -26.30 3.15
CA LEU A 98 -0.15 -26.28 4.40
C LEU A 98 -1.02 -26.15 5.65
N VAL A 99 -2.19 -25.51 5.51
CA VAL A 99 -3.18 -25.37 6.59
C VAL A 99 -3.78 -26.73 6.95
N GLU A 100 -4.11 -27.59 5.99
CA GLU A 100 -4.65 -28.94 6.22
C GLU A 100 -3.60 -29.89 6.78
N MET A 101 -2.37 -29.82 6.25
CA MET A 101 -1.24 -30.63 6.70
C MET A 101 -0.96 -30.37 8.19
N THR A 102 -1.02 -29.11 8.63
CA THR A 102 -0.70 -28.70 10.02
C THR A 102 -1.89 -28.74 10.99
N ALA A 103 -3.12 -28.90 10.52
CA ALA A 103 -4.34 -28.76 11.34
C ALA A 103 -4.45 -29.72 12.54
N HIS A 104 -3.68 -30.81 12.56
CA HIS A 104 -3.70 -31.82 13.62
C HIS A 104 -2.88 -31.43 14.86
N ASP A 105 -2.02 -30.42 14.77
CA ASP A 105 -1.16 -29.98 15.84
C ASP A 105 -1.19 -28.44 15.96
N ALA A 106 -1.74 -27.96 17.07
CA ALA A 106 -1.88 -26.52 17.32
C ALA A 106 -0.54 -25.82 17.65
N THR A 107 0.56 -26.58 17.83
CA THR A 107 1.89 -26.01 18.07
C THR A 107 2.51 -25.43 16.80
N TYR A 108 2.02 -25.79 15.60
CA TYR A 108 2.45 -25.14 14.37
C TYR A 108 2.13 -23.64 14.41
N THR A 109 3.12 -22.84 14.01
CA THR A 109 3.10 -21.38 14.03
C THR A 109 3.37 -20.79 12.66
N GLY A 110 4.18 -21.46 11.85
CA GLY A 110 4.39 -21.15 10.45
C GLY A 110 4.63 -22.42 9.65
N ALA A 111 4.45 -22.34 8.33
CA ALA A 111 4.80 -23.39 7.40
C ALA A 111 5.13 -22.79 6.02
N ILE A 112 5.99 -23.49 5.29
CA ILE A 112 6.36 -23.17 3.91
C ILE A 112 6.38 -24.45 3.07
N GLY A 113 5.91 -24.38 1.83
CA GLY A 113 5.86 -25.54 0.93
C GLY A 113 7.23 -25.88 0.36
N GLY A 114 7.47 -27.17 0.10
CA GLY A 114 8.75 -27.67 -0.38
C GLY A 114 9.74 -28.06 0.71
N THR A 115 10.96 -28.38 0.31
CA THR A 115 12.05 -28.82 1.20
C THR A 115 13.27 -27.93 1.08
N ILE A 116 14.12 -27.98 2.10
CA ILE A 116 15.45 -27.36 2.09
C ILE A 116 16.51 -28.45 2.14
N LYS A 117 17.75 -28.09 1.80
CA LYS A 117 18.91 -28.96 2.02
C LYS A 117 19.06 -29.18 3.53
N ASP A 118 19.44 -30.39 3.95
CA ASP A 118 19.59 -30.76 5.36
C ASP A 118 20.85 -30.12 5.98
N ILE A 119 20.85 -28.79 6.06
CA ILE A 119 21.96 -27.95 6.53
C ILE A 119 21.98 -27.77 8.05
N PHE A 120 21.17 -28.54 8.78
CA PHE A 120 20.99 -28.39 10.22
C PHE A 120 21.44 -29.64 10.98
N GLU A 121 22.07 -29.42 12.12
CA GLU A 121 22.24 -30.42 13.18
C GLU A 121 21.40 -29.99 14.39
N GLY A 122 20.15 -30.47 14.44
CA GLY A 122 19.15 -29.97 15.39
C GLY A 122 18.72 -28.54 15.04
N ASN A 123 18.97 -27.58 15.94
CA ASN A 123 18.68 -26.15 15.73
C ASN A 123 19.92 -25.32 15.37
N VAL A 124 21.06 -25.98 15.10
CA VAL A 124 22.33 -25.33 14.76
C VAL A 124 22.63 -25.58 13.29
N ILE A 125 23.19 -24.58 12.61
CA ILE A 125 23.66 -24.73 11.23
C ILE A 125 24.90 -25.62 11.22
N ASP A 126 24.86 -26.67 10.39
CA ASP A 126 26.03 -27.46 10.04
C ASP A 126 26.73 -26.74 8.87
N GLU A 127 27.85 -26.08 9.16
CA GLU A 127 28.61 -25.27 8.19
C GLU A 127 29.15 -26.10 7.02
N GLU A 128 29.48 -27.38 7.23
CA GLU A 128 29.97 -28.25 6.15
C GLU A 128 28.83 -28.55 5.18
N ARG A 129 27.66 -28.94 5.70
CA ARG A 129 26.47 -29.19 4.87
C ARG A 129 25.94 -27.94 4.20
N LEU A 130 26.05 -26.78 4.84
CA LEU A 130 25.71 -25.50 4.22
C LEU A 130 26.63 -25.20 3.03
N LEU A 131 27.95 -25.37 3.20
CA LEU A 131 28.90 -25.18 2.10
C LEU A 131 28.63 -26.15 0.95
N GLU A 132 28.38 -27.43 1.24
CA GLU A 132 27.99 -28.42 0.21
C GLU A 132 26.71 -28.00 -0.52
N ALA A 133 25.68 -27.54 0.21
CA ALA A 133 24.46 -27.05 -0.40
C ALA A 133 24.72 -25.84 -1.32
N LEU A 134 25.67 -24.97 -0.96
CA LEU A 134 26.03 -23.78 -1.75
C LEU A 134 26.85 -24.09 -3.01
N GLU A 135 27.24 -25.35 -3.24
CA GLU A 135 27.84 -25.80 -4.49
C GLU A 135 26.79 -26.31 -5.51
N ASP A 136 25.54 -26.54 -5.08
CA ASP A 136 24.45 -27.12 -5.88
C ASP A 136 23.62 -26.11 -6.69
N GLU A 137 22.79 -26.60 -7.62
CA GLU A 137 21.81 -25.78 -8.36
C GLU A 137 20.85 -25.03 -7.41
N GLY A 138 20.50 -23.80 -7.78
CA GLY A 138 19.53 -22.98 -7.04
C GLY A 138 20.13 -22.05 -5.99
N VAL A 139 21.44 -21.83 -5.96
CA VAL A 139 22.09 -20.86 -5.06
C VAL A 139 21.82 -19.42 -5.53
N LEU A 140 21.50 -18.53 -4.58
CA LEU A 140 21.30 -17.10 -4.81
C LEU A 140 22.46 -16.27 -4.26
N LEU A 141 22.89 -16.54 -3.03
CA LEU A 141 23.94 -15.79 -2.35
C LEU A 141 24.93 -16.76 -1.72
N GLN A 142 26.22 -16.39 -1.77
CA GLN A 142 27.30 -17.05 -1.06
C GLN A 142 28.20 -15.98 -0.44
N ASP A 143 28.38 -16.02 0.88
CA ASP A 143 29.16 -15.02 1.64
C ASP A 143 28.77 -13.55 1.35
N GLY A 144 27.49 -13.30 1.07
CA GLY A 144 26.95 -11.99 0.74
C GLY A 144 27.12 -11.57 -0.72
N GLU A 145 27.79 -12.39 -1.53
CA GLU A 145 27.99 -12.14 -2.96
C GLU A 145 26.88 -12.80 -3.80
N LYS A 146 26.46 -12.11 -4.87
CA LYS A 146 25.45 -12.62 -5.80
C LYS A 146 26.04 -13.72 -6.69
N VAL A 147 25.44 -14.90 -6.65
CA VAL A 147 25.85 -16.04 -7.49
C VAL A 147 25.10 -16.02 -8.83
N TRP A 148 25.83 -16.20 -9.93
CA TRP A 148 25.27 -16.13 -11.30
C TRP A 148 25.58 -17.34 -12.18
N GLU A 149 26.67 -18.06 -11.91
CA GLU A 149 27.16 -19.17 -12.71
C GLU A 149 26.77 -20.53 -12.12
N GLY A 150 26.66 -21.56 -12.97
CA GLY A 150 26.40 -22.95 -12.58
C GLY A 150 24.95 -23.26 -12.18
N ASN A 151 24.30 -22.39 -11.41
CA ASN A 151 23.18 -22.78 -10.55
C ASN A 151 21.97 -21.82 -10.63
N LYS A 152 21.90 -20.94 -11.64
CA LYS A 152 20.86 -19.91 -11.76
C LYS A 152 19.53 -20.45 -12.33
N LYS A 153 18.43 -20.24 -11.61
CA LYS A 153 17.07 -20.28 -12.20
C LYS A 153 16.84 -19.11 -13.18
N GLU A 154 15.99 -19.30 -14.17
CA GLU A 154 15.64 -18.28 -15.18
C GLU A 154 15.40 -16.90 -14.55
N ASN A 155 15.92 -15.83 -15.17
CA ASN A 155 15.77 -14.46 -14.63
C ASN A 155 14.42 -13.81 -14.99
N GLU A 156 13.39 -14.62 -15.21
CA GLU A 156 12.04 -14.17 -15.51
C GLU A 156 11.28 -13.79 -14.24
N ARG A 157 10.24 -12.97 -14.39
CA ARG A 157 9.36 -12.64 -13.26
C ARG A 157 8.41 -13.79 -13.01
N MET A 158 8.44 -14.32 -11.79
CA MET A 158 7.55 -15.39 -11.36
C MET A 158 7.37 -15.36 -9.84
N ALA A 159 6.49 -16.21 -9.33
CA ALA A 159 6.44 -16.48 -7.91
C ALA A 159 7.72 -17.23 -7.53
N ARG A 160 8.32 -16.91 -6.40
CA ARG A 160 9.56 -17.54 -5.93
C ARG A 160 9.49 -17.75 -4.44
N SER A 161 10.05 -18.84 -3.94
CA SER A 161 10.44 -18.94 -2.54
C SER A 161 11.91 -19.30 -2.38
N VAL A 162 12.49 -18.74 -1.33
CA VAL A 162 13.89 -18.86 -0.98
C VAL A 162 14.01 -18.96 0.53
N TYR A 163 15.13 -19.50 0.97
CA TYR A 163 15.58 -19.45 2.35
C TYR A 163 17.04 -19.01 2.40
N GLY A 164 17.45 -18.46 3.54
CA GLY A 164 18.84 -18.15 3.77
C GLY A 164 19.12 -17.74 5.20
N VAL A 165 20.42 -17.63 5.51
CA VAL A 165 20.92 -17.38 6.85
C VAL A 165 21.54 -15.98 6.91
N THR A 166 21.26 -15.28 8.02
CA THR A 166 21.83 -13.95 8.28
C THR A 166 23.34 -13.99 8.54
N THR A 167 24.01 -12.85 8.35
CA THR A 167 25.46 -12.66 8.59
C THR A 167 25.90 -13.18 9.97
N ASP A 168 25.08 -12.99 11.00
CA ASP A 168 25.37 -13.41 12.36
C ASP A 168 25.14 -14.91 12.64
N ARG A 169 24.64 -15.67 11.64
CA ARG A 169 24.24 -17.08 11.75
C ARG A 169 23.15 -17.36 12.79
N GLN A 170 22.39 -16.35 13.22
CA GLN A 170 21.37 -16.50 14.26
C GLN A 170 19.94 -16.55 13.74
N THR A 171 19.70 -16.15 12.49
CA THR A 171 18.36 -16.09 11.92
C THR A 171 18.28 -16.84 10.60
N LEU A 172 17.31 -17.74 10.51
CA LEU A 172 16.85 -18.33 9.26
C LEU A 172 15.70 -17.48 8.70
N VAL A 173 15.85 -17.03 7.46
CA VAL A 173 14.89 -16.17 6.77
C VAL A 173 14.29 -16.94 5.60
N PHE A 174 12.96 -16.98 5.54
CA PHE A 174 12.22 -17.47 4.38
C PHE A 174 11.51 -16.31 3.70
N ILE A 175 11.57 -16.23 2.37
CA ILE A 175 10.88 -15.21 1.59
C ILE A 175 10.05 -15.89 0.50
N VAL A 176 8.78 -15.53 0.40
CA VAL A 176 7.91 -15.83 -0.73
C VAL A 176 7.56 -14.54 -1.46
N ALA A 177 7.93 -14.44 -2.74
CA ALA A 177 7.47 -13.39 -3.64
C ALA A 177 6.23 -13.86 -4.40
N GLU A 178 5.14 -13.11 -4.31
CA GLU A 178 3.91 -13.44 -5.03
C GLU A 178 3.97 -13.09 -6.51
N TYR A 179 3.37 -13.92 -7.36
CA TYR A 179 3.02 -13.59 -8.75
C TYR A 179 1.55 -13.89 -9.00
N ASN A 180 0.73 -12.84 -9.00
CA ASN A 180 -0.72 -12.93 -9.12
C ASN A 180 -1.29 -11.62 -9.68
N GLN A 181 -2.61 -11.45 -9.67
CA GLN A 181 -3.26 -10.23 -10.18
C GLN A 181 -2.81 -8.94 -9.50
N SER A 182 -2.12 -9.02 -8.36
CA SER A 182 -1.77 -7.91 -7.49
C SER A 182 -0.27 -7.69 -7.33
N SER A 183 0.55 -8.63 -7.77
CA SER A 183 2.01 -8.62 -7.61
C SER A 183 2.68 -9.12 -8.88
N ILE A 184 3.69 -8.38 -9.35
CA ILE A 184 4.40 -8.68 -10.61
C ILE A 184 5.44 -9.80 -10.47
N GLY A 185 5.60 -10.41 -9.29
CA GLY A 185 6.64 -11.41 -9.05
C GLY A 185 8.04 -10.82 -8.96
N ALA A 186 9.02 -11.70 -8.81
CA ALA A 186 10.42 -11.31 -8.70
C ALA A 186 11.27 -12.05 -9.73
N THR A 187 12.34 -11.41 -10.19
CA THR A 187 13.42 -12.09 -10.93
C THR A 187 14.40 -12.76 -9.97
N HIS A 188 15.32 -13.58 -10.50
CA HIS A 188 16.40 -14.15 -9.69
C HIS A 188 17.24 -13.05 -9.03
N GLU A 189 17.59 -12.02 -9.80
CA GLU A 189 18.36 -10.87 -9.32
C GLU A 189 17.65 -10.09 -8.21
N GLU A 190 16.35 -9.89 -8.35
CA GLU A 190 15.56 -9.16 -7.36
C GLU A 190 15.44 -9.96 -6.06
N MET A 191 15.36 -11.29 -6.13
CA MET A 191 15.39 -12.12 -4.93
C MET A 191 16.72 -12.00 -4.18
N GLN A 192 17.86 -11.93 -4.89
CA GLN A 192 19.17 -11.68 -4.27
C GLN A 192 19.19 -10.35 -3.51
N ASP A 193 18.67 -9.28 -4.13
CA ASP A 193 18.53 -7.97 -3.46
C ASP A 193 17.62 -8.05 -2.22
N TYR A 194 16.49 -8.76 -2.34
CA TYR A 194 15.54 -8.88 -1.23
C TYR A 194 16.14 -9.63 -0.05
N LEU A 195 16.96 -10.65 -0.30
CA LEU A 195 17.70 -11.38 0.74
C LEU A 195 18.74 -10.49 1.43
N LEU A 196 19.51 -9.73 0.65
CA LEU A 196 20.47 -8.77 1.18
C LEU A 196 19.81 -7.67 2.03
N ASP A 197 18.61 -7.20 1.67
CA ASP A 197 17.80 -6.28 2.48
C ASP A 197 17.43 -6.84 3.87
N TYR A 198 17.54 -8.15 4.07
CA TYR A 198 17.33 -8.85 5.35
C TYR A 198 18.63 -9.34 6.00
N ASP A 199 19.80 -8.83 5.58
CA ASP A 199 21.13 -9.22 6.09
C ASP A 199 21.45 -10.72 5.87
N VAL A 200 20.82 -11.34 4.86
CA VAL A 200 21.10 -12.72 4.47
C VAL A 200 22.35 -12.77 3.58
N VAL A 201 23.29 -13.66 3.92
CA VAL A 201 24.56 -13.81 3.21
C VAL A 201 24.69 -15.12 2.44
N ASP A 202 24.00 -16.17 2.88
CA ASP A 202 23.94 -17.45 2.19
C ASP A 202 22.49 -17.84 1.97
N ALA A 203 22.14 -18.14 0.72
CA ALA A 203 20.75 -18.35 0.35
C ALA A 203 20.58 -19.26 -0.86
N LEU A 204 19.50 -20.05 -0.81
CA LEU A 204 19.11 -20.98 -1.86
C LEU A 204 17.60 -20.87 -2.15
N TYR A 205 17.20 -21.35 -3.33
CA TYR A 205 15.80 -21.64 -3.60
C TYR A 205 15.32 -22.79 -2.72
N ILE A 206 14.07 -22.73 -2.31
CA ILE A 206 13.38 -23.90 -1.75
C ILE A 206 13.09 -24.87 -2.91
N ASP A 207 13.22 -26.17 -2.64
CA ASP A 207 12.85 -27.22 -3.57
C ASP A 207 11.35 -27.46 -3.49
N GLU A 208 10.61 -26.86 -4.42
CA GLU A 208 9.15 -26.85 -4.48
C GLU A 208 8.64 -27.87 -5.50
N GLU A 209 7.49 -28.49 -5.21
CA GLU A 209 6.86 -29.44 -6.14
C GLU A 209 6.03 -28.76 -7.24
N ASP A 210 5.36 -27.65 -6.94
CA ASP A 210 4.44 -26.98 -7.86
C ASP A 210 4.55 -25.46 -7.77
N ALA A 211 4.17 -24.87 -6.63
CA ALA A 211 4.19 -23.42 -6.45
C ALA A 211 4.57 -22.99 -5.03
N PRO A 212 5.14 -21.78 -4.87
CA PRO A 212 5.41 -21.21 -3.55
C PRO A 212 4.17 -21.18 -2.67
N SER A 213 4.34 -21.58 -1.41
CA SER A 213 3.26 -21.59 -0.44
C SER A 213 3.77 -21.20 0.94
N MET A 214 3.07 -20.30 1.63
CA MET A 214 3.37 -19.93 3.00
C MET A 214 2.07 -19.81 3.81
N ALA A 215 2.06 -20.41 4.99
CA ALA A 215 0.96 -20.33 5.94
C ALA A 215 1.48 -19.90 7.32
N ILE A 216 0.75 -19.00 7.98
CA ILE A 216 1.17 -18.41 9.27
C ILE A 216 0.00 -18.35 10.23
N ARG A 217 0.24 -18.72 11.49
CA ARG A 217 -0.71 -18.54 12.58
C ARG A 217 -0.80 -17.06 12.95
N GLY A 218 -1.93 -16.43 12.63
CA GLY A 218 -2.15 -15.03 13.00
C GLY A 218 -2.10 -14.82 14.52
N PRO A 219 -1.77 -13.61 15.00
CA PRO A 219 -1.74 -13.30 16.43
C PRO A 219 -3.03 -13.71 17.18
N GLY A 220 -2.89 -14.59 18.18
CA GLY A 220 -4.02 -15.10 18.97
C GLY A 220 -4.95 -16.07 18.24
N ALA A 221 -4.61 -16.48 17.02
CA ALA A 221 -5.32 -17.54 16.30
C ALA A 221 -4.80 -18.92 16.71
N PHE A 222 -5.68 -19.94 16.63
CA PHE A 222 -5.34 -21.33 16.95
C PHE A 222 -4.89 -22.15 15.73
N ALA A 223 -5.08 -21.63 14.52
CA ALA A 223 -4.77 -22.32 13.27
C ALA A 223 -3.99 -21.39 12.33
N LEU A 224 -3.20 -21.99 11.46
CA LEU A 224 -2.53 -21.30 10.36
C LEU A 224 -3.56 -20.79 9.35
N THR A 225 -3.20 -19.71 8.66
CA THR A 225 -3.92 -19.23 7.47
C THR A 225 -2.94 -19.07 6.33
N GLN A 226 -3.34 -19.50 5.14
CA GLN A 226 -2.59 -19.24 3.92
C GLN A 226 -2.33 -17.74 3.73
N ARG A 227 -1.12 -17.39 3.30
CA ARG A 227 -0.69 -16.00 3.14
C ARG A 227 -0.56 -15.54 1.70
N ASN A 228 -0.23 -16.44 0.78
CA ASN A 228 -0.15 -16.14 -0.64
C ASN A 228 -1.17 -16.94 -1.46
N VAL A 229 -1.56 -16.40 -2.62
CA VAL A 229 -2.48 -17.03 -3.58
C VAL A 229 -1.89 -17.03 -4.99
N LEU A 230 -2.34 -17.97 -5.82
CA LEU A 230 -1.95 -18.10 -7.22
C LEU A 230 -2.66 -17.08 -8.12
N MET A 231 -2.27 -17.02 -9.39
CA MET A 231 -2.84 -16.11 -10.38
C MET A 231 -4.35 -16.31 -10.58
N ASP A 232 -4.82 -17.56 -10.50
CA ASP A 232 -6.24 -17.95 -10.60
C ASP A 232 -6.99 -17.85 -9.25
N GLU A 233 -6.36 -17.26 -8.23
CA GLU A 233 -6.87 -17.08 -6.87
C GLU A 233 -7.06 -18.38 -6.06
N THR A 234 -6.56 -19.51 -6.56
CA THR A 234 -6.50 -20.75 -5.79
C THR A 234 -5.39 -20.71 -4.73
N ILE A 235 -5.55 -21.56 -3.71
CA ILE A 235 -4.54 -21.76 -2.66
C ILE A 235 -3.52 -22.78 -3.17
N PRO A 236 -2.20 -22.50 -3.08
CA PRO A 236 -1.18 -23.48 -3.45
C PRO A 236 -1.27 -24.74 -2.59
N MET A 237 -1.18 -25.90 -3.23
CA MET A 237 -1.15 -27.22 -2.58
C MET A 237 0.21 -27.89 -2.81
N THR A 238 0.60 -28.78 -1.90
CA THR A 238 1.85 -29.54 -1.99
C THR A 238 1.71 -30.86 -1.23
N THR A 239 2.57 -31.84 -1.52
CA THR A 239 2.65 -33.07 -0.75
C THR A 239 3.66 -33.00 0.40
N ILE A 240 4.56 -32.01 0.39
CA ILE A 240 5.63 -31.84 1.38
C ILE A 240 5.90 -30.36 1.70
N GLY A 241 6.26 -30.08 2.94
CA GLY A 241 6.62 -28.75 3.40
C GLY A 241 7.52 -28.78 4.62
N LEU A 242 7.90 -27.60 5.07
CA LEU A 242 8.55 -27.37 6.35
C LEU A 242 7.57 -26.66 7.29
N GLY A 243 7.35 -27.24 8.47
CA GLY A 243 6.55 -26.66 9.53
C GLY A 243 7.44 -26.12 10.65
N ILE A 244 7.06 -24.98 11.21
CA ILE A 244 7.69 -24.37 12.39
C ILE A 244 6.73 -24.52 13.57
N ARG A 245 7.10 -25.37 14.55
CA ARG A 245 6.36 -25.55 15.81
C ARG A 245 6.94 -24.65 16.89
N SER A 246 6.09 -24.22 17.83
CA SER A 246 6.52 -23.62 19.09
C SER A 246 6.06 -24.48 20.26
N GLU A 247 7.03 -24.97 21.03
CA GLU A 247 6.82 -25.74 22.26
C GLU A 247 6.91 -24.86 23.52
N ALA A 248 6.85 -23.54 23.36
CA ALA A 248 6.88 -22.63 24.49
C ALA A 248 5.66 -22.89 25.41
N PRO A 249 5.86 -22.98 26.74
CA PRO A 249 4.79 -23.37 27.65
C PRO A 249 3.64 -22.36 27.62
N ALA A 250 2.40 -22.86 27.64
CA ALA A 250 1.21 -22.03 27.73
C ALA A 250 1.10 -21.36 29.11
N THR A 251 0.74 -20.09 29.09
CA THR A 251 0.56 -19.23 30.27
C THR A 251 -0.77 -18.46 30.18
N GLU A 252 -1.07 -17.64 31.19
CA GLU A 252 -2.30 -16.83 31.19
C GLU A 252 -2.30 -15.75 30.10
N ALA A 253 -3.51 -15.28 29.72
CA ALA A 253 -3.66 -14.23 28.72
C ALA A 253 -2.83 -12.99 29.09
N TYR A 254 -1.89 -12.60 28.24
CA TYR A 254 -1.04 -11.43 28.43
C TYR A 254 -1.56 -10.23 27.63
N ASN A 255 -1.88 -10.44 26.34
CA ASN A 255 -2.25 -9.42 25.38
C ASN A 255 -3.59 -9.76 24.71
N LEU A 256 -4.43 -8.73 24.49
CA LEU A 256 -5.71 -8.82 23.79
C LEU A 256 -5.64 -8.10 22.44
N LEU A 257 -6.25 -8.69 21.41
CA LEU A 257 -6.32 -8.16 20.06
C LEU A 257 -7.76 -8.16 19.56
N ILE A 258 -8.16 -7.11 18.83
CA ILE A 258 -9.45 -7.10 18.11
C ILE A 258 -9.16 -7.37 16.64
N LYS A 259 -9.67 -8.48 16.13
CA LYS A 259 -9.75 -8.76 14.70
C LYS A 259 -11.08 -8.23 14.17
N VAL A 260 -11.05 -7.56 13.02
CA VAL A 260 -12.23 -7.00 12.36
C VAL A 260 -12.28 -7.50 10.93
N ASP A 261 -13.48 -7.63 10.37
CA ASP A 261 -13.67 -7.88 8.94
C ASP A 261 -12.96 -6.85 8.07
N LYS A 262 -12.75 -7.19 6.79
CA LYS A 262 -12.06 -6.29 5.85
C LYS A 262 -12.91 -5.06 5.53
N SER A 263 -12.27 -3.90 5.53
CA SER A 263 -12.79 -2.59 5.07
C SER A 263 -13.14 -2.62 3.57
N PRO A 264 -14.06 -1.77 3.06
CA PRO A 264 -14.71 -0.62 3.70
C PRO A 264 -15.81 -0.97 4.71
N TYR A 265 -15.88 -0.20 5.80
CA TYR A 265 -16.94 -0.28 6.79
C TYR A 265 -18.03 0.73 6.45
N MET A 266 -19.30 0.33 6.51
CA MET A 266 -20.42 1.18 6.08
C MET A 266 -21.50 1.28 7.14
N VAL A 267 -22.18 2.44 7.20
CA VAL A 267 -23.37 2.64 8.04
C VAL A 267 -24.41 1.56 7.77
N SER A 268 -25.03 1.05 8.83
CA SER A 268 -26.05 0.01 8.82
C SER A 268 -25.62 -1.34 8.21
N LYS A 269 -24.33 -1.55 7.93
CA LYS A 269 -23.80 -2.85 7.50
C LYS A 269 -23.14 -3.57 8.67
N PRO A 270 -23.38 -4.88 8.85
CA PRO A 270 -22.74 -5.64 9.91
C PRO A 270 -21.23 -5.73 9.67
N ILE A 271 -20.46 -5.58 10.75
CA ILE A 271 -19.01 -5.69 10.78
C ILE A 271 -18.67 -6.76 11.82
N GLY A 272 -18.09 -7.87 11.38
CA GLY A 272 -17.58 -8.90 12.28
C GLY A 272 -16.43 -8.36 13.12
N ILE A 273 -16.52 -8.53 14.44
CA ILE A 273 -15.47 -8.19 15.40
C ILE A 273 -15.19 -9.41 16.28
N LYS A 274 -13.94 -9.76 16.48
CA LYS A 274 -13.54 -10.89 17.31
C LYS A 274 -12.42 -10.48 18.26
N LEU A 275 -12.64 -10.67 19.55
CA LEU A 275 -11.57 -10.58 20.53
C LEU A 275 -10.72 -11.86 20.45
N LEU A 276 -9.40 -11.70 20.38
CA LEU A 276 -8.40 -12.74 20.44
C LEU A 276 -7.48 -12.45 21.62
N ALA A 277 -6.90 -13.49 22.22
CA ALA A 277 -5.93 -13.36 23.29
C ALA A 277 -4.70 -14.21 22.99
N ARG A 278 -3.57 -13.74 23.49
CA ARG A 278 -2.33 -14.52 23.54
C ARG A 278 -1.60 -14.30 24.85
N ASP A 279 -0.83 -15.30 25.23
CA ASP A 279 -0.02 -15.29 26.44
C ASP A 279 1.33 -14.56 26.25
N MET A 280 2.21 -14.58 27.26
CA MET A 280 3.51 -13.91 27.17
C MET A 280 4.51 -14.59 26.21
N ASN A 281 4.24 -15.85 25.87
CA ASN A 281 5.01 -16.65 24.93
C ASN A 281 4.37 -16.66 23.52
N TYR A 282 3.35 -15.82 23.30
CA TYR A 282 2.59 -15.69 22.06
C TYR A 282 1.72 -16.92 21.70
N ASN A 283 1.48 -17.83 22.65
CA ASN A 283 0.51 -18.90 22.48
C ASN A 283 -0.92 -18.32 22.48
N PRO A 284 -1.83 -18.82 21.64
CA PRO A 284 -3.22 -18.41 21.65
C PRO A 284 -3.89 -18.82 22.97
N VAL A 285 -4.71 -17.94 23.53
CA VAL A 285 -5.47 -18.19 24.75
C VAL A 285 -6.96 -18.17 24.42
N ALA A 286 -7.68 -19.21 24.86
CA ALA A 286 -9.11 -19.31 24.65
C ALA A 286 -9.85 -18.22 25.43
N ILE A 287 -10.85 -17.61 24.80
CA ILE A 287 -11.66 -16.55 25.39
C ILE A 287 -13.08 -17.07 25.61
N ASP A 288 -13.60 -16.88 26.81
CA ASP A 288 -15.03 -17.01 27.09
C ASP A 288 -15.76 -15.74 26.61
N ALA A 289 -16.54 -15.89 25.53
CA ALA A 289 -17.28 -14.80 24.92
C ALA A 289 -18.27 -14.12 25.88
N GLY A 290 -18.78 -14.85 26.88
CA GLY A 290 -19.72 -14.32 27.89
C GLY A 290 -19.10 -13.32 28.86
N GLN A 291 -17.76 -13.26 28.94
CA GLN A 291 -17.04 -12.34 29.82
C GLN A 291 -16.53 -11.08 29.11
N ILE A 292 -16.77 -10.95 27.80
CA ILE A 292 -16.33 -9.80 27.04
C ILE A 292 -17.29 -8.63 27.29
N ALA A 293 -16.77 -7.53 27.80
CA ALA A 293 -17.49 -6.27 27.82
C ALA A 293 -16.99 -5.38 26.67
N TRP A 294 -17.92 -4.86 25.86
CA TRP A 294 -17.61 -3.94 24.77
C TRP A 294 -18.05 -2.52 25.13
N SER A 295 -17.27 -1.53 24.72
CA SER A 295 -17.68 -0.12 24.71
C SER A 295 -17.30 0.54 23.39
N MET A 296 -17.95 1.65 23.05
CA MET A 296 -17.58 2.45 21.88
C MET A 296 -17.50 3.94 22.22
N SER A 297 -16.74 4.69 21.43
CA SER A 297 -16.62 6.15 21.51
C SER A 297 -16.38 6.75 20.12
N GLY A 298 -16.68 8.04 19.95
CA GLY A 298 -16.50 8.77 18.67
C GLY A 298 -17.58 8.52 17.61
N GLY A 299 -18.40 7.48 17.77
CA GLY A 299 -19.56 7.19 16.92
C GLY A 299 -20.64 6.41 17.67
N PHE A 300 -21.66 5.99 16.94
CA PHE A 300 -22.86 5.34 17.48
C PHE A 300 -23.19 4.04 16.75
N GLY A 301 -23.73 3.05 17.46
CA GLY A 301 -24.13 1.77 16.91
C GLY A 301 -24.42 0.72 17.98
N THR A 302 -24.59 -0.53 17.53
CA THR A 302 -24.87 -1.67 18.42
C THR A 302 -23.82 -2.76 18.27
N ILE A 303 -23.42 -3.38 19.38
CA ILE A 303 -22.56 -4.58 19.38
C ILE A 303 -23.35 -5.74 19.98
N SER A 304 -23.47 -6.83 19.24
CA SER A 304 -24.09 -8.06 19.70
C SER A 304 -23.50 -9.26 18.95
N ASN A 305 -23.31 -10.39 19.62
CA ASN A 305 -22.80 -11.63 19.01
C ASN A 305 -21.58 -11.41 18.09
N ASN A 306 -20.53 -10.74 18.59
CA ASN A 306 -19.31 -10.47 17.81
C ASN A 306 -19.57 -9.69 16.50
N THR A 307 -20.65 -8.93 16.45
CA THR A 307 -21.03 -8.12 15.29
C THR A 307 -21.27 -6.70 15.76
N PHE A 308 -20.58 -5.75 15.14
CA PHE A 308 -20.82 -4.32 15.28
C PHE A 308 -21.67 -3.84 14.10
N ILE A 309 -22.74 -3.10 14.38
CA ILE A 309 -23.54 -2.40 13.36
C ILE A 309 -23.44 -0.90 13.66
N PRO A 310 -22.65 -0.14 12.88
CA PRO A 310 -22.58 1.30 13.04
C PRO A 310 -23.88 1.95 12.54
N MET A 311 -24.32 3.00 13.22
CA MET A 311 -25.53 3.76 12.88
C MET A 311 -25.21 5.18 12.39
N GLU A 312 -23.95 5.60 12.46
CA GLU A 312 -23.46 6.90 12.01
C GLU A 312 -22.12 6.75 11.29
N GLY A 313 -21.84 7.63 10.33
CA GLY A 313 -20.56 7.72 9.64
C GLY A 313 -19.48 8.39 10.51
N GLY A 314 -18.22 8.22 10.13
CA GLY A 314 -17.07 8.83 10.80
C GLY A 314 -16.25 7.84 11.65
N LYS A 315 -15.40 8.38 12.53
CA LYS A 315 -14.46 7.59 13.33
C LYS A 315 -15.13 6.99 14.56
N THR A 316 -15.25 5.67 14.61
CA THR A 316 -15.74 4.94 15.79
C THR A 316 -14.62 4.11 16.41
N THR A 317 -14.29 4.35 17.67
CA THR A 317 -13.37 3.50 18.44
C THR A 317 -14.14 2.46 19.24
N ILE A 318 -13.87 1.18 18.98
CA ILE A 318 -14.39 0.04 19.72
C ILE A 318 -13.33 -0.42 20.74
N THR A 319 -13.74 -0.63 21.99
CA THR A 319 -12.88 -1.14 23.07
C THR A 319 -13.47 -2.42 23.62
N ALA A 320 -12.64 -3.46 23.72
CA ALA A 320 -12.96 -4.71 24.39
C ALA A 320 -12.30 -4.76 25.77
N TYR A 321 -13.01 -5.26 26.77
CA TYR A 321 -12.52 -5.54 28.11
C TYR A 321 -12.70 -7.03 28.41
N TYR A 322 -11.66 -7.65 28.96
CA TYR A 322 -11.68 -9.07 29.36
C TYR A 322 -10.70 -9.28 30.51
N GLN A 323 -11.18 -9.83 31.63
CA GLN A 323 -10.38 -10.16 32.82
C GLN A 323 -9.43 -9.03 33.28
N GLY A 324 -9.95 -7.80 33.38
CA GLY A 324 -9.17 -6.63 33.82
C GLY A 324 -8.22 -6.04 32.76
N LYS A 325 -8.11 -6.65 31.58
CA LYS A 325 -7.35 -6.15 30.43
C LYS A 325 -8.26 -5.48 29.43
N ARG A 326 -7.71 -4.63 28.57
CA ARG A 326 -8.44 -3.98 27.49
C ARG A 326 -7.60 -3.79 26.23
N THR A 327 -8.27 -3.71 25.09
CA THR A 327 -7.68 -3.37 23.79
C THR A 327 -8.69 -2.55 22.97
N SER A 328 -8.25 -1.80 21.98
CA SER A 328 -9.13 -0.92 21.20
C SER A 328 -8.73 -0.89 19.73
N ILE A 329 -9.72 -0.66 18.86
CA ILE A 329 -9.52 -0.42 17.44
C ILE A 329 -10.40 0.75 16.99
N THR A 330 -9.89 1.59 16.08
CA THR A 330 -10.65 2.69 15.48
C THR A 330 -11.03 2.34 14.05
N LEU A 331 -12.31 2.40 13.76
CA LEU A 331 -12.89 2.14 12.44
C LEU A 331 -13.34 3.47 11.81
N ASN A 332 -13.04 3.66 10.53
CA ASN A 332 -13.64 4.73 9.73
C ASN A 332 -14.90 4.17 9.06
N ILE A 333 -16.07 4.65 9.47
CA ILE A 333 -17.36 4.21 8.94
C ILE A 333 -17.78 5.16 7.82
N PHE A 334 -17.99 4.59 6.63
CA PHE A 334 -18.49 5.30 5.47
C PHE A 334 -20.02 5.40 5.51
N ASP A 335 -20.53 6.61 5.31
CA ASP A 335 -21.96 6.86 5.11
C ASP A 335 -22.21 7.28 3.66
N PRO A 336 -22.89 6.44 2.84
CA PRO A 336 -23.18 6.77 1.45
C PRO A 336 -24.14 7.95 1.29
N ASP A 337 -24.93 8.28 2.32
CA ASP A 337 -25.92 9.36 2.27
C ASP A 337 -25.34 10.71 2.73
N THR A 338 -24.11 10.72 3.26
CA THR A 338 -23.42 11.96 3.62
C THR A 338 -23.13 12.77 2.36
N LYS A 339 -23.71 13.98 2.30
CA LYS A 339 -23.48 14.94 1.21
C LYS A 339 -22.17 15.69 1.42
N ASP A 340 -21.43 15.89 0.34
CA ASP A 340 -20.25 16.73 0.34
C ASP A 340 -20.64 18.20 0.54
N PRO A 341 -20.17 18.88 1.61
CA PRO A 341 -20.53 20.26 1.90
C PRO A 341 -20.01 21.29 0.87
N LEU A 342 -19.10 20.89 -0.03
CA LEU A 342 -18.61 21.78 -1.10
C LEU A 342 -19.34 21.58 -2.43
N TYR A 343 -20.15 20.51 -2.55
CA TYR A 343 -20.91 20.23 -3.76
C TYR A 343 -22.24 20.99 -3.75
N GLU A 344 -22.16 22.28 -4.09
CA GLU A 344 -23.23 23.25 -3.94
C GLU A 344 -23.50 24.02 -5.25
N ALA A 345 -24.55 24.84 -5.28
CA ALA A 345 -24.76 25.76 -6.39
C ALA A 345 -23.58 26.76 -6.51
N LEU A 346 -23.18 27.05 -7.75
CA LEU A 346 -22.08 27.96 -8.03
C LEU A 346 -22.53 29.42 -7.79
N PRO A 347 -21.80 30.21 -6.98
CA PRO A 347 -22.04 31.64 -6.82
C PRO A 347 -21.91 32.43 -8.13
N GLU A 348 -22.63 33.55 -8.24
CA GLU A 348 -22.53 34.45 -9.40
C GLU A 348 -21.19 35.18 -9.49
N ALA A 349 -20.48 35.34 -8.36
CA ALA A 349 -19.22 36.08 -8.26
C ALA A 349 -18.10 35.23 -7.65
N GLY A 350 -16.91 35.36 -8.23
CA GLY A 350 -15.69 34.68 -7.78
C GLY A 350 -14.77 34.35 -8.96
N PHE A 351 -13.58 33.86 -8.64
CA PHE A 351 -12.70 33.29 -9.65
C PHE A 351 -13.21 31.90 -10.03
N THR A 352 -13.37 31.62 -11.33
CA THR A 352 -13.93 30.37 -11.82
C THR A 352 -12.90 29.53 -12.55
N VAL A 353 -12.95 28.21 -12.30
CA VAL A 353 -12.17 27.22 -13.02
C VAL A 353 -13.14 26.23 -13.63
N ASN A 354 -13.13 26.09 -14.95
CA ASN A 354 -13.91 25.08 -15.67
C ASN A 354 -12.97 23.99 -16.16
N ILE A 355 -13.41 22.74 -16.01
CA ILE A 355 -12.65 21.55 -16.41
C ILE A 355 -13.54 20.69 -17.31
N PHE A 356 -13.00 20.28 -18.45
CA PHE A 356 -13.64 19.34 -19.35
C PHE A 356 -12.74 18.11 -19.54
N GLY A 357 -13.34 16.93 -19.68
CA GLY A 357 -12.59 15.70 -19.86
C GLY A 357 -11.99 15.53 -21.25
N THR A 358 -11.68 14.28 -21.58
CA THR A 358 -10.97 13.89 -22.80
C THR A 358 -11.63 14.41 -24.08
N THR A 359 -10.84 14.98 -25.00
CA THR A 359 -11.34 15.51 -26.28
C THR A 359 -10.81 14.76 -27.50
N VAL A 360 -10.16 13.60 -27.31
CA VAL A 360 -9.76 12.74 -28.44
C VAL A 360 -10.96 12.01 -29.04
N LYS A 361 -10.73 11.31 -30.16
CA LYS A 361 -11.73 10.53 -30.91
C LYS A 361 -12.86 11.37 -31.53
N GLN A 362 -12.56 12.61 -31.90
CA GLN A 362 -13.43 13.48 -32.71
C GLN A 362 -13.61 12.89 -34.12
N ASN A 363 -14.62 12.06 -34.30
CA ASN A 363 -14.88 11.31 -35.53
C ASN A 363 -16.26 11.63 -36.13
N ARG A 364 -17.03 12.53 -35.52
CA ARG A 364 -18.41 12.87 -35.89
C ARG A 364 -18.59 14.39 -35.95
N LEU A 365 -19.53 14.86 -36.78
CA LEU A 365 -19.87 16.28 -36.88
C LEU A 365 -20.36 16.85 -35.53
N LEU A 366 -21.05 16.03 -34.74
CA LEU A 366 -21.51 16.42 -33.40
C LEU A 366 -20.34 16.82 -32.50
N ASP A 367 -19.17 16.18 -32.64
CA ASP A 367 -18.00 16.48 -31.82
C ASP A 367 -17.53 17.92 -32.02
N SER A 368 -17.56 18.42 -33.26
CA SER A 368 -17.25 19.82 -33.56
C SER A 368 -18.24 20.78 -32.92
N ILE A 369 -19.55 20.45 -32.94
CA ILE A 369 -20.61 21.28 -32.33
C ILE A 369 -20.44 21.34 -30.81
N VAL A 370 -20.15 20.20 -30.19
CA VAL A 370 -19.86 20.11 -28.75
C VAL A 370 -18.62 20.91 -28.42
N MET A 371 -17.55 20.78 -29.21
CA MET A 371 -16.30 21.50 -28.99
C MET A 371 -16.45 23.02 -29.10
N GLU A 372 -17.29 23.56 -30.00
CA GLU A 372 -17.59 25.00 -30.00
C GLU A 372 -18.18 25.46 -28.66
N LYS A 373 -19.11 24.68 -28.10
CA LYS A 373 -19.72 25.00 -26.80
C LYS A 373 -18.71 24.84 -25.65
N VAL A 374 -17.81 23.87 -25.73
CA VAL A 374 -16.70 23.72 -24.78
C VAL A 374 -15.78 24.94 -24.84
N TYR A 375 -15.34 25.40 -26.02
CA TYR A 375 -14.50 26.59 -26.13
C TYR A 375 -15.19 27.83 -25.54
N GLU A 376 -16.47 28.04 -25.83
CA GLU A 376 -17.26 29.12 -25.23
C GLU A 376 -17.25 29.04 -23.69
N THR A 377 -17.52 27.84 -23.16
CA THR A 377 -17.61 27.60 -21.71
C THR A 377 -16.25 27.77 -21.01
N MET A 378 -15.17 27.29 -21.61
CA MET A 378 -13.81 27.43 -21.07
C MET A 378 -13.32 28.88 -21.13
N ASN A 379 -13.60 29.60 -22.22
CA ASN A 379 -13.28 31.02 -22.36
C ASN A 379 -14.16 31.91 -21.47
N GLY A 380 -15.31 31.42 -21.00
CA GLY A 380 -16.14 32.10 -20.00
C GLY A 380 -15.48 32.18 -18.62
N ALA A 381 -14.69 31.17 -18.25
CA ALA A 381 -14.09 31.06 -16.92
C ALA A 381 -12.89 32.01 -16.70
N GLY A 382 -12.45 32.12 -15.44
CA GLY A 382 -11.13 32.69 -15.10
C GLY A 382 -9.99 31.79 -15.59
N TYR A 383 -10.24 30.49 -15.65
CA TYR A 383 -9.31 29.49 -16.17
C TYR A 383 -10.04 28.27 -16.75
N GLY A 384 -9.62 27.80 -17.93
CA GLY A 384 -10.12 26.56 -18.54
C GLY A 384 -9.12 25.41 -18.42
N ILE A 385 -9.56 24.19 -18.16
CA ILE A 385 -8.70 23.00 -18.06
C ILE A 385 -9.25 21.92 -18.98
N PHE A 386 -8.45 21.52 -19.96
CA PHE A 386 -8.71 20.34 -20.78
C PHE A 386 -7.96 19.16 -20.14
N ALA A 387 -8.70 18.32 -19.43
CA ALA A 387 -8.19 17.19 -18.68
C ALA A 387 -8.17 15.92 -19.56
N GLY A 388 -7.20 15.04 -19.31
CA GLY A 388 -7.04 13.82 -20.09
C GLY A 388 -6.54 14.06 -21.52
N GLN A 389 -6.58 13.02 -22.35
CA GLN A 389 -6.05 13.13 -23.71
C GLN A 389 -6.86 14.16 -24.51
N THR A 390 -6.16 15.12 -25.12
CA THR A 390 -6.79 16.31 -25.68
C THR A 390 -6.38 16.52 -27.13
N HIS A 391 -7.35 16.75 -28.00
CA HIS A 391 -7.19 17.29 -29.36
C HIS A 391 -8.01 18.59 -29.47
N ILE A 392 -7.34 19.74 -29.55
CA ILE A 392 -8.00 21.06 -29.59
C ILE A 392 -7.30 22.03 -30.55
N ASP A 393 -8.05 23.03 -30.99
CA ASP A 393 -7.55 24.17 -31.77
C ASP A 393 -7.11 25.29 -30.82
N GLY A 394 -5.80 25.46 -30.67
CA GLY A 394 -5.22 26.48 -29.79
C GLY A 394 -5.64 27.91 -30.14
N ASN A 395 -6.04 28.18 -31.39
CA ASN A 395 -6.47 29.52 -31.79
C ASN A 395 -7.82 29.94 -31.19
N LYS A 396 -8.60 28.97 -30.70
CA LYS A 396 -9.90 29.22 -30.05
C LYS A 396 -9.78 29.43 -28.54
N LEU A 397 -8.58 29.34 -27.98
CA LEU A 397 -8.32 29.54 -26.56
C LEU A 397 -7.99 31.01 -26.29
N LEU A 398 -8.98 31.76 -25.83
CA LEU A 398 -8.90 33.22 -25.67
C LEU A 398 -8.49 33.65 -24.27
N LYS A 399 -8.56 32.74 -23.29
CA LYS A 399 -8.19 32.97 -21.89
C LYS A 399 -7.16 31.97 -21.39
N ASN A 400 -6.74 32.16 -20.14
CA ASN A 400 -5.83 31.26 -19.45
C ASN A 400 -6.39 29.83 -19.46
N HIS A 401 -5.53 28.90 -19.87
CA HIS A 401 -5.89 27.51 -20.00
C HIS A 401 -4.78 26.57 -19.57
N TYR A 402 -5.16 25.34 -19.24
CA TYR A 402 -4.26 24.22 -19.02
C TYR A 402 -4.68 23.05 -19.91
N ILE A 403 -3.71 22.39 -20.51
CA ILE A 403 -3.92 21.21 -21.36
C ILE A 403 -3.10 20.08 -20.75
N TYR A 404 -3.76 18.96 -20.45
CA TYR A 404 -3.10 17.76 -19.94
C TYR A 404 -2.12 17.19 -20.98
N LYS A 405 -0.90 16.86 -20.53
CA LYS A 405 0.19 16.37 -21.39
C LYS A 405 0.75 15.02 -20.98
N ASN A 406 0.04 14.27 -20.12
CA ASN A 406 0.55 13.03 -19.52
C ASN A 406 1.95 13.21 -18.92
N GLN A 407 2.10 14.26 -18.10
CA GLN A 407 3.36 14.61 -17.44
C GLN A 407 3.08 15.14 -16.04
N TYR A 408 4.05 14.96 -15.14
CA TYR A 408 4.01 15.64 -13.86
C TYR A 408 4.17 17.14 -14.04
N SER A 409 3.21 17.93 -13.56
CA SER A 409 3.36 19.39 -13.49
C SER A 409 2.51 19.99 -12.39
N VAL A 410 2.93 21.15 -11.93
CA VAL A 410 2.24 21.92 -10.88
C VAL A 410 1.96 23.32 -11.41
N LEU A 411 0.74 23.80 -11.18
CA LEU A 411 0.31 25.14 -11.53
C LEU A 411 -0.49 25.72 -10.37
N ASP A 412 -0.08 26.89 -9.87
CA ASP A 412 -0.87 27.64 -8.89
C ASP A 412 -1.84 28.60 -9.57
N MET A 413 -3.05 28.64 -9.04
CA MET A 413 -4.18 29.44 -9.50
C MET A 413 -4.73 30.21 -8.30
N GLU A 414 -5.67 31.13 -8.54
CA GLU A 414 -6.36 31.78 -7.42
C GLU A 414 -7.14 30.73 -6.60
N GLY A 415 -6.77 30.59 -5.33
CA GLY A 415 -7.41 29.69 -4.37
C GLY A 415 -7.10 28.19 -4.53
N ALA A 416 -6.34 27.78 -5.55
CA ALA A 416 -6.06 26.37 -5.82
C ALA A 416 -4.66 26.09 -6.36
N ARG A 417 -4.18 24.87 -6.14
CA ARG A 417 -3.04 24.26 -6.81
C ARG A 417 -3.52 23.12 -7.69
N LEU A 418 -3.17 23.16 -8.98
CA LEU A 418 -3.33 22.05 -9.91
C LEU A 418 -2.06 21.19 -9.89
N ILE A 419 -2.23 19.87 -9.79
CA ILE A 419 -1.18 18.86 -9.94
C ILE A 419 -1.62 17.93 -11.07
N SER A 420 -0.91 17.89 -12.18
CA SER A 420 -1.13 16.89 -13.22
C SER A 420 -0.21 15.70 -12.98
N LEU A 421 -0.73 14.49 -13.08
CA LEU A 421 0.02 13.23 -13.02
C LEU A 421 0.13 12.61 -14.40
N ALA A 422 1.25 11.99 -14.72
CA ALA A 422 1.37 11.10 -15.87
C ALA A 422 0.92 9.70 -15.47
N MET A 423 -0.01 9.11 -16.22
CA MET A 423 -0.55 7.75 -15.96
C MET A 423 -0.80 6.97 -17.26
N GLY A 424 -0.04 7.28 -18.32
CA GLY A 424 -0.22 6.72 -19.65
C GLY A 424 0.00 5.20 -19.75
N THR A 425 0.76 4.61 -18.83
CA THR A 425 0.94 3.14 -18.73
C THR A 425 -0.12 2.46 -17.86
N GLY A 426 -1.08 3.22 -17.31
CA GLY A 426 -1.99 2.77 -16.25
C GLY A 426 -1.44 2.97 -14.84
N SER A 427 -0.13 3.24 -14.72
CA SER A 427 0.55 3.46 -13.44
C SER A 427 1.25 4.82 -13.42
N MET A 428 1.22 5.50 -12.27
CA MET A 428 1.94 6.77 -12.10
C MET A 428 3.45 6.52 -12.06
N VAL A 429 3.88 5.53 -11.28
CA VAL A 429 5.28 5.17 -11.09
C VAL A 429 5.90 4.56 -12.34
N MET A 430 5.20 3.66 -13.03
CA MET A 430 5.75 3.12 -14.28
C MET A 430 5.76 4.14 -15.43
N THR A 431 4.92 5.19 -15.36
CA THR A 431 4.97 6.28 -16.36
C THR A 431 6.14 7.23 -16.08
N ASP A 432 6.39 7.58 -14.81
CA ASP A 432 7.56 8.33 -14.35
C ASP A 432 7.82 8.02 -12.88
N GLU A 433 8.91 7.29 -12.60
CA GLU A 433 9.27 6.80 -11.26
C GLU A 433 9.50 7.93 -10.24
N THR A 434 9.81 9.13 -10.72
CA THR A 434 10.07 10.28 -9.85
C THR A 434 8.78 10.93 -9.31
N GLN A 435 7.62 10.62 -9.90
CA GLN A 435 6.34 11.26 -9.58
C GLN A 435 5.89 11.00 -8.14
N TRP A 436 6.17 9.82 -7.59
CA TRP A 436 5.79 9.50 -6.22
C TRP A 436 6.39 10.50 -5.22
N ASN A 437 7.70 10.74 -5.34
CA ASN A 437 8.42 11.69 -4.47
C ASN A 437 8.06 13.14 -4.78
N LYS A 438 7.86 13.51 -6.06
CA LYS A 438 7.35 14.83 -6.44
C LYS A 438 5.97 15.11 -5.84
N LEU A 439 5.03 14.17 -5.91
CA LEU A 439 3.68 14.30 -5.35
C LEU A 439 3.73 14.50 -3.82
N LYS A 440 4.45 13.64 -3.09
CA LYS A 440 4.65 13.80 -1.63
C LYS A 440 5.19 15.19 -1.28
N THR A 441 6.23 15.63 -2.00
CA THR A 441 6.89 16.92 -1.75
C THR A 441 5.94 18.09 -2.04
N THR A 442 5.23 18.06 -3.16
CA THR A 442 4.26 19.10 -3.53
C THR A 442 3.11 19.20 -2.56
N LEU A 443 2.59 18.07 -2.05
CA LEU A 443 1.55 18.05 -1.01
C LEU A 443 2.08 18.62 0.30
N ALA A 444 3.27 18.20 0.75
CA ALA A 444 3.85 18.68 2.00
C ALA A 444 4.17 20.18 2.01
N THR A 445 4.50 20.75 0.84
CA THR A 445 4.94 22.16 0.71
C THR A 445 3.86 23.10 0.19
N THR A 446 2.66 22.60 -0.14
CA THR A 446 1.61 23.45 -0.71
C THR A 446 1.06 24.44 0.31
N VAL A 447 0.96 25.71 -0.09
CA VAL A 447 0.28 26.77 0.69
C VAL A 447 -1.19 26.91 0.32
N GLN A 448 -1.61 26.38 -0.83
CA GLN A 448 -2.99 26.46 -1.31
C GLN A 448 -3.92 25.60 -0.46
N ASN A 449 -5.14 26.07 -0.23
CA ASN A 449 -6.17 25.36 0.55
C ASN A 449 -6.92 24.31 -0.29
N THR A 450 -6.98 24.49 -1.60
CA THR A 450 -7.62 23.55 -2.54
C THR A 450 -6.56 22.96 -3.46
N ILE A 451 -6.52 21.63 -3.54
CA ILE A 451 -5.59 20.87 -4.37
C ILE A 451 -6.43 20.09 -5.37
N ILE A 452 -6.20 20.34 -6.66
CA ILE A 452 -6.85 19.66 -7.78
C ILE A 452 -5.80 18.78 -8.43
N ILE A 453 -6.02 17.47 -8.45
CA ILE A 453 -5.10 16.48 -9.01
C ILE A 453 -5.75 15.91 -10.27
N LEU A 454 -5.08 16.02 -11.41
CA LEU A 454 -5.51 15.41 -12.68
C LEU A 454 -4.79 14.08 -12.86
N GLY A 455 -5.56 13.03 -13.16
CA GLY A 455 -5.06 11.75 -13.64
C GLY A 455 -5.98 11.17 -14.71
N THR A 456 -5.65 9.97 -15.18
CA THR A 456 -6.42 9.27 -16.22
C THR A 456 -6.78 7.84 -15.83
N GLN A 457 -6.68 7.51 -14.55
CA GLN A 457 -7.02 6.20 -14.01
C GLN A 457 -7.90 6.39 -12.77
N SER A 458 -8.94 5.59 -12.59
CA SER A 458 -9.73 5.67 -11.36
C SER A 458 -8.90 5.22 -10.17
N LEU A 459 -8.94 5.95 -9.05
CA LEU A 459 -8.32 5.52 -7.78
C LEU A 459 -9.31 4.80 -6.85
N THR A 460 -10.60 4.79 -7.18
CA THR A 460 -11.69 4.21 -6.39
C THR A 460 -12.31 2.98 -7.03
N SER A 461 -11.79 2.54 -8.19
CA SER A 461 -12.21 1.30 -8.83
C SER A 461 -11.92 0.09 -7.93
N ASN A 462 -12.90 -0.81 -7.83
CA ASN A 462 -12.78 -2.10 -7.14
C ASN A 462 -12.18 -3.19 -8.03
N GLU A 463 -11.82 -2.88 -9.27
CA GLU A 463 -11.20 -3.84 -10.18
C GLU A 463 -9.88 -4.35 -9.60
N LYS A 464 -9.71 -5.66 -9.60
CA LYS A 464 -8.43 -6.29 -9.31
C LYS A 464 -7.47 -6.08 -10.49
N GLY A 465 -6.17 -6.06 -10.21
CA GLY A 465 -5.15 -5.93 -11.24
C GLY A 465 -3.85 -5.31 -10.71
N PHE A 466 -2.82 -5.32 -11.55
CA PHE A 466 -1.45 -4.97 -11.17
C PHE A 466 -1.30 -3.57 -10.55
N PHE A 467 -2.22 -2.66 -10.84
CA PHE A 467 -2.20 -1.28 -10.32
C PHE A 467 -3.09 -1.07 -9.10
N GLN A 468 -3.83 -2.08 -8.64
CA GLN A 468 -4.75 -1.96 -7.50
C GLN A 468 -4.04 -1.41 -6.25
N TYR A 469 -2.85 -1.92 -5.94
CA TYR A 469 -2.09 -1.48 -4.78
C TYR A 469 -1.55 -0.07 -4.93
N GLU A 470 -1.01 0.30 -6.09
CA GLU A 470 -0.58 1.68 -6.35
C GLU A 470 -1.75 2.65 -6.14
N ARG A 471 -2.94 2.35 -6.68
CA ARG A 471 -4.14 3.16 -6.47
C ARG A 471 -4.47 3.33 -5.00
N GLN A 472 -4.43 2.23 -4.23
CA GLN A 472 -4.67 2.25 -2.79
C GLN A 472 -3.62 3.09 -2.04
N GLN A 473 -2.34 3.02 -2.44
CA GLN A 473 -1.29 3.83 -1.82
C GLN A 473 -1.45 5.32 -2.15
N ILE A 474 -1.87 5.67 -3.38
CA ILE A 474 -2.17 7.06 -3.73
C ILE A 474 -3.36 7.55 -2.87
N HIS A 475 -4.43 6.77 -2.77
CA HIS A 475 -5.55 7.10 -1.89
C HIS A 475 -5.12 7.32 -0.44
N GLU A 476 -4.30 6.41 0.11
CA GLU A 476 -3.76 6.52 1.48
C GLU A 476 -2.98 7.83 1.67
N LEU A 477 -2.10 8.17 0.73
CA LEU A 477 -1.34 9.43 0.75
C LEU A 477 -2.26 10.65 0.77
N LEU A 478 -3.29 10.68 -0.08
CA LEU A 478 -4.24 11.80 -0.16
C LEU A 478 -5.09 11.90 1.11
N ARG A 479 -5.58 10.76 1.62
CA ARG A 479 -6.34 10.68 2.85
C ARG A 479 -5.54 11.19 4.04
N GLU A 480 -4.30 10.73 4.21
CA GLU A 480 -3.44 11.19 5.29
C GLU A 480 -3.17 12.69 5.19
N PHE A 481 -2.95 13.19 3.98
CA PHE A 481 -2.75 14.62 3.75
C PHE A 481 -3.99 15.43 4.15
N VAL A 482 -5.20 15.00 3.75
CA VAL A 482 -6.45 15.66 4.16
C VAL A 482 -6.60 15.61 5.69
N ALA A 483 -6.39 14.45 6.31
CA ALA A 483 -6.53 14.28 7.75
C ALA A 483 -5.56 15.16 8.56
N LYS A 484 -4.33 15.39 8.06
CA LYS A 484 -3.31 16.21 8.72
C LYS A 484 -3.49 17.71 8.46
N SER A 485 -3.90 18.09 7.25
CA SER A 485 -3.91 19.49 6.81
C SER A 485 -5.28 20.17 6.86
N GLY A 486 -6.37 19.40 6.85
CA GLY A 486 -7.75 19.92 6.70
C GLY A 486 -8.03 20.55 5.33
N LYS A 487 -7.13 20.40 4.36
CA LYS A 487 -7.24 20.99 3.02
C LYS A 487 -8.20 20.20 2.13
N ASN A 488 -8.73 20.87 1.11
CA ASN A 488 -9.63 20.26 0.15
C ASN A 488 -8.83 19.58 -0.96
N VAL A 489 -9.05 18.28 -1.17
CA VAL A 489 -8.41 17.52 -2.24
C VAL A 489 -9.45 16.98 -3.21
N PHE A 490 -9.18 17.21 -4.49
CA PHE A 490 -9.93 16.70 -5.62
C PHE A 490 -8.99 15.84 -6.47
N TYR A 491 -9.38 14.61 -6.74
CA TYR A 491 -8.76 13.77 -7.76
C TYR A 491 -9.73 13.65 -8.93
N ILE A 492 -9.32 14.12 -10.09
CA ILE A 492 -10.11 14.10 -11.32
C ILE A 492 -9.53 13.03 -12.22
N ASN A 493 -10.29 11.96 -12.44
CA ASN A 493 -10.01 10.92 -13.41
C ASN A 493 -10.62 11.32 -14.77
N ALA A 494 -9.80 11.86 -15.67
CA ALA A 494 -10.21 12.23 -17.01
C ALA A 494 -10.09 11.09 -18.04
N GLY A 495 -9.87 9.85 -17.56
CA GLY A 495 -9.93 8.63 -18.37
C GLY A 495 -11.29 7.94 -18.31
N ALA A 496 -12.23 8.47 -17.53
CA ALA A 496 -13.56 7.90 -17.37
C ALA A 496 -14.43 8.08 -18.62
N THR A 497 -15.39 7.18 -18.79
CA THR A 497 -16.39 7.20 -19.88
C THR A 497 -17.72 7.78 -19.44
N GLU A 498 -17.90 8.02 -18.14
CA GLU A 498 -19.10 8.54 -17.51
C GLU A 498 -18.68 9.49 -16.38
N ASP A 499 -19.53 10.48 -16.12
CA ASP A 499 -19.31 11.43 -15.03
C ASP A 499 -19.76 10.82 -13.69
N LYS A 500 -18.90 10.90 -12.68
CA LYS A 500 -19.20 10.42 -11.32
C LYS A 500 -18.57 11.35 -10.30
N ASN A 501 -19.28 11.66 -9.24
CA ASN A 501 -18.76 12.42 -8.10
C ASN A 501 -18.90 11.59 -6.83
N GLN A 502 -17.77 11.33 -6.16
CA GLN A 502 -17.74 10.60 -4.90
C GLN A 502 -16.90 11.37 -3.87
N TRP A 503 -17.38 11.41 -2.64
CA TRP A 503 -16.63 11.93 -1.51
C TRP A 503 -16.33 10.79 -0.56
N TYR A 504 -15.04 10.47 -0.38
CA TYR A 504 -14.59 9.28 0.35
C TYR A 504 -13.33 9.59 1.15
N ASP A 505 -13.36 9.31 2.46
CA ASP A 505 -12.23 9.52 3.38
C ASP A 505 -11.65 10.96 3.32
N GLY A 506 -12.54 11.95 3.11
CA GLY A 506 -12.19 13.37 3.01
C GLY A 506 -11.69 13.81 1.63
N VAL A 507 -11.46 12.89 0.70
CA VAL A 507 -11.00 13.16 -0.67
C VAL A 507 -12.18 13.11 -1.64
N ARG A 508 -12.20 14.02 -2.61
CA ARG A 508 -13.23 14.06 -3.67
C ARG A 508 -12.71 13.40 -4.92
N TYR A 509 -13.33 12.32 -5.33
CA TYR A 509 -13.00 11.57 -6.54
C TYR A 509 -14.05 11.89 -7.60
N ILE A 510 -13.58 12.47 -8.70
CA ILE A 510 -14.44 12.88 -9.81
C ILE A 510 -13.99 12.12 -11.04
N ASP A 511 -14.81 11.20 -11.51
CA ASP A 511 -14.70 10.69 -12.87
C ASP A 511 -15.31 11.76 -13.78
N LEU A 512 -14.51 12.23 -14.75
CA LEU A 512 -14.90 13.31 -15.65
C LEU A 512 -14.79 12.84 -17.09
N ASN A 513 -15.95 12.67 -17.72
CA ASN A 513 -16.07 12.39 -19.14
C ASN A 513 -15.78 13.65 -19.98
N GLY A 514 -15.53 13.45 -21.26
CA GLY A 514 -15.45 14.52 -22.25
C GLY A 514 -16.28 14.17 -23.48
N LEU A 515 -15.63 13.83 -24.60
CA LEU A 515 -16.29 13.55 -25.87
C LEU A 515 -16.67 12.07 -26.07
N LEU A 516 -16.67 11.25 -25.02
CA LEU A 516 -17.13 9.86 -25.14
C LEU A 516 -18.63 9.82 -24.86
N TYR A 517 -19.42 9.37 -25.83
CA TYR A 517 -20.87 9.25 -25.68
C TYR A 517 -21.39 8.07 -26.49
N GLN A 518 -22.44 7.45 -25.96
CA GLN A 518 -23.15 6.36 -26.61
C GLN A 518 -24.18 6.94 -27.58
N VAL A 519 -24.34 6.28 -28.73
CA VAL A 519 -25.42 6.56 -29.68
C VAL A 519 -26.50 5.53 -29.42
N GLU A 520 -27.70 6.00 -29.13
CA GLU A 520 -28.87 5.14 -28.91
C GLU A 520 -29.25 4.37 -30.19
N GLU A 521 -30.02 3.29 -30.05
CA GLU A 521 -30.45 2.42 -31.17
C GLU A 521 -31.16 3.19 -32.30
N ASN A 522 -31.78 4.34 -31.98
CA ASN A 522 -32.47 5.22 -32.92
C ASN A 522 -31.55 6.26 -33.60
N ASN A 523 -30.22 6.12 -33.50
CA ASN A 523 -29.23 7.10 -33.95
C ASN A 523 -29.35 8.48 -33.29
N SER A 524 -29.74 8.53 -32.01
CA SER A 524 -29.85 9.78 -31.26
C SER A 524 -28.85 9.86 -30.11
N VAL A 525 -28.58 11.09 -29.66
CA VAL A 525 -27.72 11.42 -28.51
C VAL A 525 -28.42 12.50 -27.70
N ASN A 526 -28.56 12.28 -26.40
CA ASN A 526 -29.12 13.27 -25.49
C ASN A 526 -28.01 14.23 -25.02
N LEU A 527 -27.94 15.42 -25.62
CA LEU A 527 -26.88 16.40 -25.32
C LEU A 527 -26.88 16.90 -23.87
N TYR A 528 -28.05 16.88 -23.20
CA TYR A 528 -28.18 17.31 -21.81
C TYR A 528 -27.47 16.34 -20.86
N ASP A 529 -27.71 15.04 -21.04
CA ASP A 529 -27.17 13.99 -20.16
C ASP A 529 -25.78 13.48 -20.62
N SER A 530 -25.29 13.90 -21.80
CA SER A 530 -24.05 13.36 -22.39
C SER A 530 -22.79 14.18 -22.14
N PHE A 531 -22.91 15.48 -21.82
CA PHE A 531 -21.77 16.38 -21.77
C PHE A 531 -21.84 17.30 -20.56
N GLN A 532 -20.91 17.16 -19.64
CA GLN A 532 -20.79 18.01 -18.46
C GLN A 532 -19.43 18.69 -18.40
N THR A 533 -19.39 19.78 -17.62
CA THR A 533 -18.17 20.44 -17.20
C THR A 533 -18.10 20.42 -15.68
N LEU A 534 -16.91 20.21 -15.13
CA LEU A 534 -16.66 20.38 -13.72
C LEU A 534 -16.25 21.83 -13.48
N SER A 535 -17.04 22.54 -12.68
CA SER A 535 -16.84 23.95 -12.41
C SER A 535 -16.54 24.19 -10.94
N PHE A 536 -15.54 25.02 -10.67
CA PHE A 536 -15.20 25.53 -9.35
C PHE A 536 -15.44 27.03 -9.32
N THR A 537 -15.88 27.56 -8.17
CA THR A 537 -15.93 29.00 -7.92
C THR A 537 -15.26 29.29 -6.59
N PHE A 538 -14.27 30.17 -6.62
CA PHE A 538 -13.52 30.64 -5.47
C PHE A 538 -13.98 32.05 -5.12
N SER A 539 -14.64 32.21 -3.98
CA SER A 539 -15.14 33.49 -3.48
C SER A 539 -14.26 33.95 -2.32
N GLY A 540 -13.09 34.53 -2.64
CA GLY A 540 -12.07 34.91 -1.66
C GLY A 540 -11.15 33.75 -1.26
N SER A 541 -10.31 33.95 -0.23
CA SER A 541 -9.19 33.05 0.11
C SER A 541 -9.57 31.72 0.77
N SER A 542 -10.81 31.55 1.21
CA SER A 542 -11.23 30.38 2.02
C SER A 542 -12.56 29.74 1.60
N LYS A 543 -13.34 30.35 0.71
CA LYS A 543 -14.63 29.81 0.28
C LYS A 543 -14.53 29.31 -1.15
N MET A 544 -14.79 28.02 -1.34
CA MET A 544 -14.91 27.39 -2.66
C MET A 544 -16.10 26.45 -2.69
N THR A 545 -16.80 26.44 -3.81
CA THR A 545 -17.84 25.45 -4.14
C THR A 545 -17.55 24.87 -5.51
N TYR A 546 -18.01 23.65 -5.75
CA TYR A 546 -17.86 22.99 -7.04
C TYR A 546 -19.14 22.27 -7.48
N ARG A 547 -19.31 22.10 -8.79
CA ARG A 547 -20.47 21.41 -9.37
C ARG A 547 -20.15 20.81 -10.73
N LEU A 548 -20.74 19.65 -11.03
CA LEU A 548 -20.91 19.18 -12.40
C LEU A 548 -22.06 19.95 -13.04
N THR A 549 -21.78 20.63 -14.14
CA THR A 549 -22.70 21.51 -14.85
C THR A 549 -22.89 21.00 -16.26
N ASP A 550 -24.14 20.73 -16.63
CA ASP A 550 -24.50 20.30 -17.98
C ASP A 550 -24.07 21.36 -19.00
N LEU A 551 -23.37 20.93 -20.05
CA LEU A 551 -22.86 21.82 -21.09
C LEU A 551 -24.01 22.44 -21.91
N TYR A 552 -25.10 21.68 -22.04
CA TYR A 552 -26.34 22.09 -22.69
C TYR A 552 -27.46 22.13 -21.66
N PRO A 553 -28.36 23.13 -21.68
CA PRO A 553 -29.49 23.17 -20.77
C PRO A 553 -30.56 22.13 -21.16
N LYS A 554 -31.31 21.64 -20.18
CA LYS A 554 -32.49 20.81 -20.43
C LYS A 554 -33.55 21.63 -21.15
N THR A 555 -33.73 21.39 -22.45
CA THR A 555 -34.78 22.05 -23.23
C THR A 555 -36.05 21.18 -23.19
N THR A 556 -37.13 21.72 -22.63
CA THR A 556 -38.46 21.11 -22.78
C THR A 556 -39.13 21.79 -23.95
N VAL A 557 -39.24 21.10 -25.09
CA VAL A 557 -39.99 21.62 -26.25
C VAL A 557 -41.46 21.26 -26.04
N SER A 558 -42.26 22.17 -25.48
CA SER A 558 -43.71 22.05 -25.50
C SER A 558 -44.20 22.33 -26.93
N ARG A 559 -45.00 21.42 -27.50
CA ARG A 559 -45.67 21.62 -28.79
C ARG A 559 -46.71 22.72 -28.75
#